data_AF-A0A2V8Y1I2-F1
#
_entry.id   AF-A0A2V8Y1I2-F1
#
_cell.length_a   1.000
_cell.length_b   1.000
_cell.length_c   1.000
_cell.angle_alpha   90.00
_cell.angle_beta   90.00
_cell.angle_gamma   90.00
#
_symmetry.space_group_name_H-M   'P 1'
#
loop_
_entity.id
_entity.type
_entity.pdbx_description
1 polymer ?
#
loop_
_entity_poly.entity_id
_entity_poly.type
_entity_poly.pdbx_seq_one_letter_code
_entity_poly.pdbx_strand_id
1 'polypeptide(L)'
;MKSAIEHAPWQEAMDHSEAVRMQAAARYVLGELSPVLREEYEKHFFACAACAVDVQAVAAFVDNVREVLRHCASEKRRLRNF
;
A
#
# COMPACT_ATOMS: atom_id res chain seq x y z
N MET A 1 11.10 39.26 21.58
CA MET A 1 11.98 38.37 22.39
C MET A 1 11.36 36.98 22.36
N LYS A 2 12.09 36.04 21.72
CA LYS A 2 12.02 34.56 21.69
C LYS A 2 10.75 33.93 22.31
N SER A 3 9.97 33.15 21.56
CA SER A 3 10.41 31.87 21.00
C SER A 3 9.68 31.55 19.71
N ALA A 4 10.45 31.47 18.62
CA ALA A 4 10.05 30.68 17.46
C ALA A 4 9.79 29.26 17.96
N ILE A 5 8.65 28.69 17.60
CA ILE A 5 8.39 27.27 17.80
C ILE A 5 9.26 26.58 16.74
N GLU A 6 10.45 26.15 17.17
CA GLU A 6 11.36 25.29 16.41
C GLU A 6 10.71 23.90 16.29
N HIS A 7 9.78 23.74 15.35
CA HIS A 7 9.51 22.41 14.82
C HIS A 7 10.70 22.04 13.92
N ALA A 8 11.55 21.14 14.42
CA ALA A 8 12.67 20.59 13.70
C ALA A 8 12.23 20.04 12.32
N PRO A 9 13.10 20.07 11.28
CA PRO A 9 12.74 19.68 9.91
C PRO A 9 12.62 18.15 9.70
N TRP A 10 12.20 17.39 10.73
CA TRP A 10 12.24 15.91 10.73
C TRP A 10 10.91 15.27 11.16
N GLN A 11 9.79 15.92 10.84
CA GLN A 11 8.43 15.38 11.04
C GLN A 11 7.80 14.95 9.69
N GLU A 12 8.52 14.11 8.94
CA GLU A 12 8.10 13.58 7.61
C GLU A 12 8.26 12.05 7.55
N ALA A 13 7.81 11.33 8.57
CA ALA A 13 7.64 9.88 8.50
C ALA A 13 6.18 9.56 8.81
N MET A 14 5.52 8.89 7.88
CA MET A 14 4.14 8.42 8.05
C MET A 14 4.03 7.60 9.34
N ASP A 15 3.00 7.88 10.14
CA ASP A 15 2.70 7.07 11.32
C ASP A 15 1.69 5.94 10.99
N HIS A 16 1.51 5.01 11.93
CA HIS A 16 0.63 3.87 11.72
C HIS A 16 -0.82 4.28 11.46
N SER A 17 -1.32 5.29 12.18
CA SER A 17 -2.71 5.74 12.05
C SER A 17 -2.94 6.40 10.70
N GLU A 18 -1.96 7.17 10.24
CA GLU A 18 -1.96 7.74 8.90
C GLU A 18 -1.91 6.65 7.81
N ALA A 19 -1.03 5.66 7.96
CA ALA A 19 -0.93 4.55 7.03
C ALA A 19 -2.26 3.80 6.87
N VAL A 20 -2.95 3.53 7.99
CA VAL A 20 -4.28 2.90 7.98
C VAL A 20 -5.31 3.82 7.32
N ARG A 21 -5.38 5.10 7.72
CA ARG A 21 -6.32 6.08 7.18
C ARG A 21 -6.18 6.27 5.67
N MET A 22 -4.95 6.23 5.16
CA MET A 22 -4.65 6.40 3.74
C MET A 22 -4.74 5.10 2.94
N GLN A 23 -5.03 3.96 3.59
CA GLN A 23 -4.95 2.63 3.01
C GLN A 23 -3.58 2.39 2.33
N ALA A 24 -2.51 2.84 2.98
CA ALA A 24 -1.17 2.89 2.41
C ALA A 24 -0.67 1.51 1.98
N ALA A 25 -0.95 0.45 2.75
CA ALA A 25 -0.60 -0.92 2.37
C ALA A 25 -1.23 -1.35 1.03
N ALA A 26 -2.52 -1.06 0.82
CA ALA A 26 -3.22 -1.37 -0.42
C ALA A 26 -2.63 -0.61 -1.61
N ARG A 27 -2.50 0.70 -1.45
CA ARG A 27 -1.95 1.60 -2.46
C ARG A 27 -0.49 1.30 -2.78
N TYR A 28 0.29 0.88 -1.78
CA TYR A 28 1.68 0.45 -1.95
C TYR A 28 1.76 -0.77 -2.86
N VAL A 29 1.01 -1.84 -2.56
CA VAL A 29 0.99 -3.08 -3.36
C VAL A 29 0.46 -2.84 -4.78
N LEU A 30 -0.53 -1.94 -4.94
CA LEU A 30 -1.09 -1.58 -6.25
C LEU A 30 -0.22 -0.59 -7.03
N GLY A 31 0.83 -0.02 -6.43
CA GLY A 31 1.71 0.96 -7.08
C GLY A 31 1.10 2.36 -7.22
N GLU A 32 0.17 2.73 -6.34
CA GLU A 32 -0.62 3.97 -6.38
C GLU A 32 -0.07 5.07 -5.44
N LEU A 33 0.97 4.78 -4.67
CA LEU A 33 1.68 5.80 -3.89
C LEU A 33 2.61 6.61 -4.79
N SER A 34 2.65 7.93 -4.59
CA SER A 34 3.68 8.77 -5.21
C SER A 34 5.07 8.37 -4.69
N PRO A 35 6.16 8.67 -5.42
CA PRO A 35 7.50 8.31 -4.97
C PRO A 35 7.83 8.80 -3.54
N VAL A 36 7.39 10.01 -3.20
CA VAL A 36 7.57 10.60 -1.86
C VAL A 36 6.80 9.83 -0.79
N LEU A 37 5.49 9.62 -1.00
CA LEU A 37 4.65 8.87 -0.06
C LEU A 37 5.09 7.42 0.09
N ARG A 38 5.63 6.82 -0.97
CA ARG A 38 6.18 5.48 -0.94
C ARG A 38 7.42 5.41 -0.03
N GLU A 39 8.33 6.37 -0.16
CA GLU A 39 9.53 6.43 0.70
C GLU A 39 9.17 6.65 2.17
N GLU A 40 8.22 7.54 2.45
CA GLU A 40 7.70 7.78 3.81
C GLU A 40 7.06 6.51 4.38
N TYR A 41 6.23 5.84 3.60
CA TYR A 41 5.58 4.60 4.02
C TYR A 41 6.60 3.47 4.22
N GLU A 42 7.62 3.33 3.37
CA GLU A 42 8.66 2.31 3.52
C GLU A 42 9.44 2.47 4.82
N LYS A 43 9.83 3.70 5.18
CA LYS A 43 10.47 4.01 6.46
C LYS A 43 9.63 3.54 7.65
N HIS A 44 8.31 3.68 7.58
CA HIS A 44 7.37 3.17 8.59
C HIS A 44 7.21 1.66 8.55
N PHE A 45 6.94 1.11 7.37
CA PHE A 45 6.63 -0.30 7.10
C PHE A 45 7.72 -1.23 7.65
N PHE A 46 9.00 -0.88 7.49
CA PHE A 46 10.10 -1.71 8.00
C PHE A 46 10.15 -1.81 9.53
N ALA A 47 9.53 -0.88 10.25
CA ALA A 47 9.51 -0.83 11.71
C ALA A 47 8.17 -1.26 12.33
N CYS A 48 7.11 -1.43 11.54
CA CYS A 48 5.77 -1.74 12.03
C CYS A 48 5.28 -3.12 11.58
N ALA A 49 5.25 -4.08 12.49
CA ALA A 49 4.78 -5.44 12.21
C ALA A 49 3.34 -5.48 11.69
N ALA A 50 2.45 -4.60 12.19
CA ALA A 50 1.07 -4.54 11.73
C ALA A 50 0.98 -4.12 10.24
N CYS A 51 1.68 -3.05 9.85
CA CYS A 51 1.72 -2.63 8.45
C CYS A 51 2.40 -3.68 7.54
N ALA A 52 3.37 -4.44 8.07
CA ALA A 52 3.95 -5.54 7.34
C ALA A 52 2.94 -6.67 7.05
N VAL A 53 2.13 -7.03 8.05
CA VAL A 53 1.04 -8.00 7.88
C VAL A 53 0.00 -7.50 6.87
N ASP A 54 -0.37 -6.22 6.91
CA ASP A 54 -1.32 -5.65 5.96
C ASP A 54 -0.82 -5.74 4.51
N VAL A 55 0.46 -5.40 4.27
CA VAL A 55 1.07 -5.52 2.93
C VAL A 55 1.06 -6.97 2.45
N GLN A 56 1.40 -7.93 3.32
CA GLN A 56 1.36 -9.35 2.98
C GLN A 56 -0.06 -9.81 2.63
N ALA A 57 -1.05 -9.42 3.43
CA ALA A 57 -2.45 -9.77 3.21
C ALA A 57 -2.97 -9.20 1.88
N VAL A 58 -2.70 -7.93 1.59
CA VAL A 58 -3.07 -7.29 0.32
C VAL A 58 -2.37 -7.95 -0.85
N ALA A 59 -1.06 -8.22 -0.77
CA ALA A 59 -0.31 -8.87 -1.85
C ALA A 59 -0.90 -10.24 -2.18
N ALA A 60 -1.14 -11.06 -1.16
CA ALA A 60 -1.78 -12.36 -1.33
C ALA A 60 -3.19 -12.24 -1.94
N PHE A 61 -3.98 -11.25 -1.51
CA PHE A 61 -5.31 -11.00 -2.08
C PHE A 61 -5.22 -10.63 -3.57
N VAL A 62 -4.34 -9.69 -3.92
CA VAL A 62 -4.16 -9.23 -5.32
C VAL A 62 -3.72 -10.37 -6.22
N ASP A 63 -2.80 -11.22 -5.78
CA ASP A 63 -2.33 -12.36 -6.58
C ASP A 63 -3.45 -13.39 -6.81
N ASN A 64 -4.25 -13.68 -5.80
CA ASN A 64 -5.41 -14.57 -5.93
C ASN A 64 -6.48 -13.98 -6.87
N VAL A 65 -6.78 -12.68 -6.75
CA VAL A 65 -7.74 -12.02 -7.65
C VAL A 65 -7.25 -12.06 -9.10
N ARG A 66 -5.96 -11.81 -9.33
CA ARG A 66 -5.36 -11.92 -10.67
C ARG A 66 -5.54 -13.31 -11.26
N GLU A 67 -5.39 -14.36 -10.46
CA GLU A 67 -5.62 -15.75 -10.88
C GLU A 67 -7.08 -16.00 -11.27
N VAL A 68 -8.01 -15.64 -10.38
CA VAL A 68 -9.45 -15.79 -10.63
C VAL A 68 -9.87 -15.05 -11.91
N LEU A 69 -9.39 -13.82 -12.09
CA LEU A 69 -9.70 -13.03 -13.29
C LEU A 69 -9.13 -13.67 -14.56
N ARG A 70 -7.92 -14.23 -14.51
CA ARG A 70 -7.32 -14.97 -15.63
C ARG A 70 -8.14 -16.22 -15.98
N HIS A 71 -8.58 -16.99 -14.99
CA HIS A 71 -9.47 -18.14 -15.19
C HIS A 71 -10.83 -17.73 -15.78
N CYS A 72 -11.48 -16.70 -15.24
CA CYS A 72 -12.76 -16.25 -15.77
C CYS A 72 -12.64 -15.71 -17.21
N ALA A 73 -11.53 -15.03 -17.54
CA ALA A 73 -11.28 -14.53 -18.89
C ALA A 73 -11.04 -15.66 -19.89
N SER A 74 -10.33 -16.73 -19.50
CA SER A 74 -10.11 -17.89 -20.36
C SER A 74 -11.41 -18.66 -20.61
N GLU A 75 -12.24 -18.87 -19.59
CA GLU A 75 -13.52 -19.57 -19.72
C GLU A 75 -14.51 -18.76 -20.59
N LYS A 76 -14.63 -17.44 -20.37
CA LYS A 76 -15.45 -16.57 -21.24
C LYS A 76 -15.03 -16.63 -22.71
N ARG A 77 -13.73 -16.74 -22.98
CA ARG A 77 -13.20 -16.89 -24.36
C ARG A 77 -13.58 -18.25 -24.94
N ARG A 78 -13.51 -19.32 -24.15
CA ARG A 78 -13.91 -20.66 -24.56
C ARG A 78 -15.40 -20.70 -24.96
N LEU A 79 -16.28 -20.14 -24.14
CA LEU A 79 -17.72 -20.11 -24.38
C LEU A 79 -18.12 -19.26 -25.61
N ARG A 80 -17.32 -18.25 -25.96
CA ARG A 80 -17.56 -17.39 -27.13
C ARG A 80 -17.12 -17.97 -28.47
N ASN A 81 -16.25 -18.98 -28.45
CA ASN A 81 -15.67 -19.59 -29.65
C ASN A 81 -16.41 -20.87 -30.09
N PHE A 82 -17.55 -21.17 -29.46
CA PHE A 82 -18.52 -22.19 -29.82
C PHE A 82 -19.78 -21.51 -30.35
#